data_AF-X0ZHF9-F1
#
_entry.id   AF-X0ZHF9-F1
#
_cell.length_a   1.000
_cell.length_b   1.000
_cell.length_c   1.000
_cell.angle_alpha   90.00
_cell.angle_beta   90.00
_cell.angle_gamma   90.00
#
_symmetry.space_group_name_H-M   'P 1'
#
loop_
_entity.id
_entity.type
_entity.pdbx_description
1 polymer ?
#
loop_
_entity_poly.entity_id
_entity_poly.type
_entity_poly.pdbx_seq_one_letter_code
_entity_poly.pdbx_strand_id
1 'polypeptide(L)'
;NGKDPQAVSADGQQLCIDGLTHGERYEIQLRAGLPSDVEESLQKSIAIAVYVPDRKPFVRFSGKSYVLPSRGQQGIPVVTVNTAKVEVEVYRIGDRNLVGTLDSGDFQRQLSGYEIETIKTRTGKKIYTGEMDVPQKLNEEVTTALPVTDAVGTLKPGVYVVIAKPTQKSKEDYNAEATQWFIVSDLGLTAFSGDDGVHAFVRSLAEATPTTGIKVKLIARNNEVLGTTQSDANGYAKF
;
A
#
# COMPACT_ATOMS: atom_id res chain seq x y z
N ASN A 1 20.03 -7.41 -30.19
CA ASN A 1 19.51 -7.01 -31.53
C ASN A 1 20.40 -5.95 -32.21
N GLY A 2 21.63 -5.72 -31.73
CA GLY A 2 22.56 -4.75 -32.32
C GLY A 2 22.14 -3.28 -32.18
N LYS A 3 21.09 -2.97 -31.41
CA LYS A 3 20.67 -1.59 -31.14
C LYS A 3 21.49 -1.01 -29.98
N ASP A 4 21.72 0.28 -30.04
CA ASP A 4 22.26 1.01 -28.90
C ASP A 4 21.27 0.94 -27.72
N PRO A 5 21.77 0.87 -26.47
CA PRO A 5 20.94 0.90 -25.28
C PRO A 5 20.14 2.21 -25.20
N GLN A 6 18.98 2.18 -24.53
CA GLN A 6 18.11 3.34 -24.40
C GLN A 6 18.81 4.49 -23.64
N ALA A 7 19.54 4.16 -22.58
CA ALA A 7 20.44 5.08 -21.93
C ALA A 7 21.62 4.33 -21.29
N VAL A 8 22.74 5.03 -21.17
CA VAL A 8 23.92 4.57 -20.42
C VAL A 8 24.36 5.72 -19.54
N SER A 9 24.58 5.43 -18.26
CA SER A 9 25.15 6.35 -17.29
C SER A 9 26.37 5.75 -16.62
N ALA A 10 27.24 6.61 -16.10
CA ALA A 10 28.43 6.20 -15.36
C ALA A 10 28.35 6.80 -13.94
N ASP A 11 28.56 5.97 -12.93
CA ASP A 11 28.66 6.37 -11.53
C ASP A 11 29.90 5.73 -10.89
N GLY A 12 30.94 6.53 -10.70
CA GLY A 12 32.24 6.06 -10.22
C GLY A 12 32.81 4.93 -11.10
N GLN A 13 32.85 3.73 -10.55
CA GLN A 13 33.36 2.52 -11.20
C GLN A 13 32.26 1.67 -11.88
N GLN A 14 31.03 2.18 -11.96
CA GLN A 14 29.87 1.46 -12.50
C GLN A 14 29.41 2.09 -13.82
N LEU A 15 29.07 1.23 -14.78
CA LEU A 15 28.30 1.59 -15.96
C LEU A 15 26.89 1.02 -15.80
N CYS A 16 25.90 1.90 -15.78
CA CYS A 16 24.50 1.56 -15.66
C CYS A 16 23.83 1.63 -17.03
N ILE A 17 23.15 0.56 -17.43
CA ILE A 17 22.42 0.48 -18.70
C ILE A 17 20.93 0.42 -18.38
N ASP A 18 20.19 1.40 -18.86
CA ASP A 18 18.77 1.53 -18.60
C ASP A 18 17.92 1.08 -19.81
N GLY A 19 16.64 0.84 -19.54
CA GLY A 19 15.66 0.45 -20.57
C GLY A 19 15.72 -1.03 -20.96
N LEU A 20 16.36 -1.87 -20.13
CA LEU A 20 16.35 -3.32 -20.33
C LEU A 20 15.02 -3.92 -19.89
N THR A 21 14.56 -4.92 -20.64
CA THR A 21 13.32 -5.66 -20.38
C THR A 21 13.61 -6.91 -19.56
N HIS A 22 12.76 -7.18 -18.56
CA HIS A 22 12.83 -8.43 -17.79
C HIS A 22 12.54 -9.66 -18.64
N GLY A 23 13.24 -10.76 -18.36
CA GLY A 23 13.09 -12.03 -19.09
C GLY A 23 13.90 -12.10 -20.38
N GLU A 24 14.66 -11.06 -20.72
CA GLU A 24 15.46 -11.00 -21.94
C GLU A 24 16.95 -11.25 -21.69
N ARG A 25 17.62 -11.79 -22.72
CA ARG A 25 19.08 -11.91 -22.78
C ARG A 25 19.65 -10.84 -23.70
N TYR A 26 20.66 -10.16 -23.20
CA TYR A 26 21.39 -9.12 -23.91
C TYR A 26 22.84 -9.55 -24.12
N GLU A 27 23.39 -9.14 -25.25
CA GLU A 27 24.82 -9.15 -25.49
C GLU A 27 25.26 -7.68 -25.54
N ILE A 28 26.04 -7.28 -24.55
CA ILE A 28 26.51 -5.91 -24.36
C ILE A 28 27.95 -5.87 -24.85
N GLN A 29 28.20 -5.06 -25.88
CA GLN A 29 29.54 -4.87 -26.40
C GLN A 29 30.15 -3.59 -25.83
N LEU A 30 31.18 -3.73 -24.99
CA LEU A 30 32.02 -2.62 -24.59
C LEU A 30 33.09 -2.43 -25.66
N ARG A 31 33.13 -1.25 -26.29
CA ARG A 31 34.04 -0.98 -27.40
C ARG A 31 35.43 -0.61 -26.89
N ALA A 32 36.45 -0.98 -27.66
CA ALA A 32 37.81 -0.49 -27.44
C ALA A 32 37.84 1.05 -27.35
N GLY A 33 38.74 1.59 -26.53
CA GLY A 33 38.84 3.03 -26.27
C GLY A 33 37.98 3.54 -25.11
N LEU A 34 37.26 2.66 -24.39
CA LEU A 34 36.58 3.03 -23.14
C LEU A 34 37.62 3.55 -22.13
N PRO A 35 37.52 4.81 -21.67
CA PRO A 35 38.54 5.43 -20.82
C PRO A 35 38.51 4.90 -19.38
N SER A 36 39.64 4.98 -18.70
CA SER A 36 39.77 4.74 -17.26
C SER A 36 40.32 5.97 -16.54
N ASP A 37 40.31 5.92 -15.21
CA ASP A 37 40.91 6.91 -14.31
C ASP A 37 42.44 6.82 -14.22
N VAL A 38 43.06 5.79 -14.79
CA VAL A 38 44.51 5.56 -14.78
C VAL A 38 45.16 5.73 -16.17
N GLU A 39 44.56 6.54 -17.05
CA GLU A 39 45.03 6.84 -18.42
C GLU A 39 45.20 5.61 -19.33
N GLU A 40 44.68 4.45 -18.95
CA GLU A 40 44.65 3.24 -19.77
C GLU A 40 43.24 2.99 -20.30
N SER A 41 43.04 3.05 -21.61
CA SER A 41 41.76 2.71 -22.21
C SER A 41 41.61 1.20 -22.47
N LEU A 42 40.37 0.71 -22.54
CA LEU A 42 40.07 -0.66 -22.92
C LEU A 42 40.69 -0.98 -24.30
N GLN A 43 41.65 -1.90 -24.33
CA GLN A 43 42.47 -2.16 -25.52
C GLN A 43 41.72 -2.87 -26.65
N LYS A 44 40.72 -3.70 -26.31
CA LYS A 44 39.93 -4.48 -27.28
C LYS A 44 38.48 -4.48 -26.85
N SER A 45 37.58 -4.47 -27.84
CA SER A 45 36.16 -4.62 -27.56
C SER A 45 35.89 -5.96 -26.89
N ILE A 46 35.07 -5.96 -25.85
CA ILE A 46 34.62 -7.16 -25.15
C ILE A 46 33.11 -7.30 -25.25
N ALA A 47 32.63 -8.53 -25.38
CA ALA A 47 31.21 -8.86 -25.37
C ALA A 47 30.85 -9.51 -24.03
N ILE A 48 29.83 -8.99 -23.37
CA ILE A 48 29.31 -9.48 -22.10
C ILE A 48 27.88 -9.96 -22.33
N ALA A 49 27.63 -11.25 -22.10
CA ALA A 49 26.28 -11.78 -22.12
C ALA A 49 25.64 -11.58 -20.75
N VAL A 50 24.49 -10.90 -20.71
CA VAL A 50 23.73 -10.62 -19.48
C VAL A 50 22.31 -11.11 -19.66
N TYR A 51 21.80 -11.85 -18.69
CA TYR A 51 20.39 -12.19 -18.59
C TYR A 51 19.75 -11.28 -17.55
N VAL A 52 18.70 -10.57 -17.94
CA VAL A 52 17.86 -9.82 -17.00
C VAL A 52 16.77 -10.77 -16.51
N PRO A 53 16.80 -11.19 -15.23
CA PRO A 53 15.83 -12.16 -14.72
C PRO A 53 14.39 -11.66 -14.83
N ASP A 54 13.44 -12.57 -14.91
CA ASP A 54 12.03 -12.23 -14.73
C ASP A 54 11.79 -11.53 -13.40
N ARG A 55 10.77 -10.68 -13.34
CA ARG A 55 10.38 -10.02 -12.09
C ARG A 55 9.98 -11.08 -11.07
N LYS A 56 10.44 -10.93 -9.83
CA LYS A 56 9.96 -11.79 -8.74
C LYS A 56 8.44 -11.59 -8.57
N PRO A 57 7.68 -12.64 -8.24
CA PRO A 57 6.27 -12.51 -7.92
C PRO A 57 6.09 -11.51 -6.77
N PHE A 58 5.23 -10.51 -6.95
CA PHE A 58 4.91 -9.58 -5.86
C PHE A 58 3.49 -9.07 -5.96
N VAL A 59 3.03 -8.53 -4.83
CA VAL A 59 1.74 -7.88 -4.65
C VAL A 59 1.99 -6.52 -4.02
N ARG A 60 1.25 -5.49 -4.43
CA ARG A 60 1.19 -4.19 -3.74
C ARG A 60 -0.20 -3.60 -3.85
N PHE A 61 -0.54 -2.68 -2.96
CA PHE A 61 -1.73 -1.86 -3.10
C PHE A 61 -1.39 -0.52 -3.77
N SER A 62 -2.37 0.09 -4.43
CA SER A 62 -2.16 1.37 -5.15
C SER A 62 -2.29 2.61 -4.25
N GLY A 63 -2.87 2.48 -3.05
CA GLY A 63 -3.13 3.58 -2.14
C GLY A 63 -2.36 3.46 -0.81
N LYS A 64 -2.46 4.51 0.02
CA LYS A 64 -1.92 4.52 1.40
C LYS A 64 -3.02 4.30 2.43
N SER A 65 -4.18 4.92 2.23
CA SER A 65 -5.39 4.73 3.05
C SER A 65 -6.62 4.94 2.18
N TYR A 66 -7.67 4.15 2.41
CA TYR A 66 -8.86 4.14 1.56
C TYR A 66 -10.14 4.16 2.40
N VAL A 67 -11.11 5.01 2.05
CA VAL A 67 -12.44 4.96 2.68
C VAL A 67 -13.35 4.12 1.79
N LEU A 68 -13.98 3.10 2.36
CA LEU A 68 -15.04 2.33 1.72
C LEU A 68 -16.41 2.96 2.03
N PRO A 69 -17.03 3.73 1.09
CA PRO A 69 -18.41 4.14 1.24
C PRO A 69 -19.32 2.93 1.09
N SER A 70 -20.49 3.00 1.73
CA SER A 70 -21.48 1.91 1.72
C SER A 70 -22.14 1.64 0.35
N ARG A 71 -21.88 2.47 -0.68
CA ARG A 71 -22.45 2.33 -2.04
C ARG A 71 -21.42 2.59 -3.13
N GLY A 72 -21.56 1.88 -4.25
CA GLY A 72 -20.91 2.22 -5.53
C GLY A 72 -19.46 1.75 -5.70
N GLN A 73 -18.99 0.81 -4.89
CA GLN A 73 -17.57 0.48 -4.84
C GLN A 73 -17.17 -0.76 -5.64
N GLN A 74 -16.04 -0.67 -6.33
CA GLN A 74 -15.48 -1.75 -7.16
C GLN A 74 -14.47 -2.65 -6.42
N GLY A 75 -14.15 -2.37 -5.14
CA GLY A 75 -13.13 -3.10 -4.37
C GLY A 75 -11.82 -2.32 -4.18
N ILE A 76 -10.88 -2.90 -3.45
CA ILE A 76 -9.56 -2.29 -3.18
C ILE A 76 -8.59 -2.66 -4.32
N PRO A 77 -7.94 -1.70 -5.00
CA PRO A 77 -7.05 -2.00 -6.12
C PRO A 77 -5.74 -2.65 -5.66
N VAL A 78 -5.53 -3.89 -6.11
CA VAL A 78 -4.33 -4.70 -5.89
C VAL A 78 -3.55 -4.79 -7.19
N VAL A 79 -2.26 -4.48 -7.15
CA VAL A 79 -1.34 -4.63 -8.28
C VAL A 79 -0.48 -5.88 -8.07
N THR A 80 -0.43 -6.73 -9.08
CA THR A 80 0.29 -8.00 -9.04
C THR A 80 1.20 -8.15 -10.25
N VAL A 81 2.30 -8.88 -10.07
CA VAL A 81 3.23 -9.27 -11.14
C VAL A 81 3.63 -10.71 -10.95
N ASN A 82 3.70 -11.47 -12.05
CA ASN A 82 4.20 -12.85 -12.08
C ASN A 82 3.60 -13.76 -11.00
N THR A 83 2.33 -13.53 -10.67
CA THR A 83 1.55 -14.40 -9.80
C THR A 83 0.14 -14.55 -10.35
N ALA A 84 -0.41 -15.75 -10.23
CA ALA A 84 -1.79 -16.06 -10.59
C ALA A 84 -2.74 -16.03 -9.38
N LYS A 85 -2.22 -15.97 -8.15
CA LYS A 85 -3.00 -16.07 -6.92
C LYS A 85 -2.40 -15.26 -5.78
N VAL A 86 -3.26 -14.60 -5.03
CA VAL A 86 -2.90 -13.79 -3.87
C VAL A 86 -3.61 -14.33 -2.63
N GLU A 87 -2.84 -14.62 -1.57
CA GLU A 87 -3.39 -14.85 -0.24
C GLU A 87 -3.78 -13.50 0.36
N VAL A 88 -4.98 -13.43 0.93
CA VAL A 88 -5.54 -12.21 1.51
C VAL A 88 -6.05 -12.51 2.91
N GLU A 89 -5.64 -11.66 3.86
CA GLU A 89 -6.19 -11.63 5.21
C GLU A 89 -6.76 -10.23 5.49
N VAL A 90 -7.87 -10.18 6.23
CA VAL A 90 -8.46 -8.91 6.65
C VAL A 90 -8.64 -8.91 8.16
N TYR A 91 -8.18 -7.82 8.78
CA TYR A 91 -8.26 -7.60 10.22
C TYR A 91 -9.03 -6.33 10.52
N ARG A 92 -9.94 -6.40 11.50
CA ARG A 92 -10.56 -5.23 12.10
C ARG A 92 -9.74 -4.76 13.30
N ILE A 93 -9.38 -3.49 13.35
CA ILE A 93 -8.69 -2.93 14.52
C ILE A 93 -9.71 -2.55 15.58
N GLY A 94 -9.47 -2.96 16.82
CA GLY A 94 -10.34 -2.61 17.95
C GLY A 94 -10.19 -1.14 18.33
N ASP A 95 -11.31 -0.51 18.74
CA ASP A 95 -11.39 0.92 19.05
C ASP A 95 -10.29 1.41 20.01
N ARG A 96 -9.94 0.60 21.01
CA ARG A 96 -8.90 0.93 22.02
C ARG A 96 -7.49 1.00 21.45
N ASN A 97 -7.23 0.35 20.31
CA ASN A 97 -5.91 0.30 19.68
C ASN A 97 -5.75 1.38 18.60
N LEU A 98 -6.83 2.08 18.21
CA LEU A 98 -6.82 3.04 17.11
C LEU A 98 -5.84 4.20 17.34
N VAL A 99 -5.81 4.78 18.55
CA VAL A 99 -4.92 5.90 18.85
C VAL A 99 -3.45 5.49 18.71
N GLY A 100 -3.08 4.31 19.21
CA GLY A 100 -1.72 3.79 19.09
C GLY A 100 -1.30 3.57 17.64
N THR A 101 -2.18 3.01 16.81
CA THR A 101 -1.95 2.81 15.37
C THR A 101 -1.86 4.12 14.59
N LEU A 102 -2.53 5.19 15.03
CA LEU A 102 -2.44 6.51 14.41
C LEU A 102 -1.15 7.24 14.80
N ASP A 103 -0.74 7.16 16.06
CA ASP A 103 0.45 7.87 16.57
C ASP A 103 1.76 7.26 16.06
N SER A 104 1.80 5.94 15.79
CA SER A 104 2.94 5.27 15.14
C SER A 104 3.12 5.62 13.65
N GLY A 105 2.14 6.29 13.03
CA GLY A 105 2.14 6.60 11.60
C GLY A 105 1.87 5.40 10.70
N ASP A 106 1.45 4.27 11.26
CA ASP A 106 1.24 2.99 10.56
C ASP A 106 0.23 3.10 9.42
N PHE A 107 -0.74 4.02 9.53
CA PHE A 107 -1.75 4.28 8.50
C PHE A 107 -1.18 4.76 7.16
N GLN A 108 0.01 5.37 7.16
CA GLN A 108 0.56 6.06 5.99
C GLN A 108 1.69 5.29 5.29
N ARG A 109 2.03 4.10 5.79
CA ARG A 109 3.16 3.29 5.29
C ARG A 109 2.83 1.81 5.23
N GLN A 110 3.71 1.06 4.57
CA GLN A 110 3.69 -0.39 4.66
C GLN A 110 4.13 -0.84 6.06
N LEU A 111 3.44 -1.85 6.58
CA LEU A 111 3.77 -2.46 7.86
C LEU A 111 4.96 -3.41 7.70
N SER A 112 5.83 -3.41 8.70
CA SER A 112 6.87 -4.42 8.85
C SER A 112 6.27 -5.75 9.28
N GLY A 113 7.01 -6.85 9.10
CA GLY A 113 6.57 -8.17 9.56
C GLY A 113 6.23 -8.22 11.06
N TYR A 114 6.94 -7.46 11.90
CA TYR A 114 6.66 -7.36 13.34
C TYR A 114 5.32 -6.67 13.65
N GLU A 115 4.99 -5.61 12.91
CA GLU A 115 3.73 -4.88 13.08
C GLU A 115 2.56 -5.70 12.58
N ILE A 116 2.75 -6.39 11.45
CA ILE A 116 1.77 -7.33 10.95
C ILE A 116 1.52 -8.42 12.00
N GLU A 117 2.57 -9.02 12.56
CA GLU A 117 2.42 -10.04 13.60
C GLU A 117 1.70 -9.49 14.85
N THR A 118 1.99 -8.24 15.24
CA THR A 118 1.30 -7.56 16.34
C THR A 118 -0.20 -7.39 16.06
N ILE A 119 -0.57 -7.07 14.82
CA ILE A 119 -1.98 -7.01 14.40
C ILE A 119 -2.60 -8.41 14.42
N LYS A 120 -1.90 -9.42 13.89
CA LYS A 120 -2.37 -10.80 13.83
C LYS A 120 -2.66 -11.38 15.22
N THR A 121 -1.84 -11.03 16.22
CA THR A 121 -1.86 -11.68 17.54
C THR A 121 -2.43 -10.84 18.68
N ARG A 122 -2.38 -9.50 18.61
CA ARG A 122 -2.70 -8.62 19.74
C ARG A 122 -3.76 -7.58 19.47
N THR A 123 -3.64 -6.83 18.37
CA THR A 123 -4.43 -5.60 18.18
C THR A 123 -5.59 -5.73 17.18
N GLY A 124 -5.50 -6.68 16.25
CA GLY A 124 -6.48 -6.95 15.22
C GLY A 124 -7.36 -8.17 15.49
N LYS A 125 -8.61 -8.11 15.06
CA LYS A 125 -9.52 -9.25 14.97
C LYS A 125 -9.56 -9.73 13.52
N LYS A 126 -9.08 -10.95 13.25
CA LYS A 126 -9.23 -11.58 11.92
C LYS A 126 -10.72 -11.70 11.58
N ILE A 127 -11.12 -11.13 10.44
CA ILE A 127 -12.49 -11.21 9.93
C ILE A 127 -12.58 -12.05 8.65
N TYR A 128 -11.47 -12.19 7.92
CA TYR A 128 -11.41 -12.98 6.70
C TYR A 128 -9.99 -13.49 6.43
N THR A 129 -9.93 -14.65 5.78
CA THR A 129 -8.74 -15.25 5.20
C THR A 129 -9.16 -16.02 3.96
N GLY A 130 -8.39 -15.92 2.88
CA GLY A 130 -8.68 -16.64 1.65
C GLY A 130 -7.67 -16.38 0.55
N GLU A 131 -7.92 -16.95 -0.62
CA GLU A 131 -7.14 -16.72 -1.83
C GLU A 131 -8.01 -16.02 -2.88
N MET A 132 -7.39 -15.17 -3.69
CA MET A 132 -8.00 -14.53 -4.84
C MET A 132 -7.18 -14.84 -6.09
N ASP A 133 -7.84 -15.36 -7.13
CA ASP A 133 -7.24 -15.49 -8.46
C ASP A 133 -7.04 -14.11 -9.08
N VAL A 134 -5.87 -13.90 -9.70
CA VAL A 134 -5.54 -12.66 -10.41
C VAL A 134 -5.06 -12.98 -11.82
N PRO A 135 -5.42 -12.17 -12.83
CA PRO A 135 -4.86 -12.34 -14.16
C PRO A 135 -3.35 -12.13 -14.12
N GLN A 136 -2.63 -12.99 -14.82
CA GLN A 136 -1.17 -12.94 -14.89
C GLN A 136 -0.73 -12.66 -16.32
N LYS A 137 0.15 -11.67 -16.48
CA LYS A 137 0.93 -11.44 -17.68
C LYS A 137 2.41 -11.37 -17.30
N LEU A 138 3.25 -12.09 -18.05
CA LEU A 138 4.67 -12.21 -17.72
C LEU A 138 5.33 -10.83 -17.73
N ASN A 139 5.99 -10.49 -16.62
CA ASN A 139 6.72 -9.26 -16.34
C ASN A 139 5.89 -7.96 -16.40
N GLU A 140 4.57 -8.04 -16.50
CA GLU A 140 3.65 -6.91 -16.54
C GLU A 140 2.89 -6.73 -15.23
N GLU A 141 2.60 -5.48 -14.87
CA GLU A 141 1.71 -5.16 -13.75
C GLU A 141 0.25 -5.29 -14.17
N VAL A 142 -0.51 -6.06 -13.39
CA VAL A 142 -1.96 -6.19 -13.56
C VAL A 142 -2.63 -5.63 -12.31
N THR A 143 -3.59 -4.71 -12.50
CA THR A 143 -4.42 -4.19 -11.40
C THR A 143 -5.74 -4.93 -11.38
N THR A 144 -6.03 -5.57 -10.24
CA THR A 144 -7.29 -6.28 -9.99
C THR A 144 -7.97 -5.66 -8.77
N ALA A 145 -9.29 -5.52 -8.79
CA ALA A 145 -10.01 -5.03 -7.64
C ALA A 145 -10.30 -6.19 -6.67
N LEU A 146 -9.91 -6.04 -5.41
CA LEU A 146 -10.20 -6.98 -4.33
C LEU A 146 -11.60 -6.71 -3.76
N PRO A 147 -12.58 -7.62 -3.96
CA PRO A 147 -13.95 -7.42 -3.49
C PRO A 147 -14.10 -7.82 -2.02
N VAL A 148 -13.56 -7.00 -1.12
CA VAL A 148 -13.53 -7.29 0.33
C VAL A 148 -14.93 -7.53 0.91
N THR A 149 -15.94 -6.78 0.43
CA THR A 149 -17.34 -6.94 0.88
C THR A 149 -17.93 -8.27 0.46
N ASP A 150 -17.64 -8.75 -0.75
CA ASP A 150 -18.20 -10.00 -1.26
C ASP A 150 -17.59 -11.20 -0.53
N ALA A 151 -16.32 -11.07 -0.14
CA ALA A 151 -15.57 -12.08 0.60
C ALA A 151 -15.94 -12.15 2.09
N VAL A 152 -16.15 -11.00 2.74
CA VAL A 152 -16.43 -10.90 4.19
C VAL A 152 -17.94 -10.91 4.49
N GLY A 153 -18.78 -10.55 3.52
CA GLY A 153 -20.19 -10.24 3.72
C GLY A 153 -20.38 -8.83 4.29
N THR A 154 -20.98 -8.72 5.48
CA THR A 154 -21.27 -7.42 6.10
C THR A 154 -20.12 -6.93 6.98
N LEU A 155 -19.44 -5.86 6.53
CA LEU A 155 -18.48 -5.12 7.34
C LEU A 155 -19.19 -4.17 8.31
N LYS A 156 -18.73 -4.15 9.56
CA LYS A 156 -19.21 -3.17 10.56
C LYS A 156 -18.44 -1.86 10.39
N PRO A 157 -19.01 -0.70 10.75
CA PRO A 157 -18.26 0.55 10.74
C PRO A 157 -16.99 0.44 11.59
N GLY A 158 -15.87 0.96 11.09
CA GLY A 158 -14.59 0.92 11.78
C GLY A 158 -13.38 0.88 10.86
N VAL A 159 -12.21 0.67 11.47
CA VAL A 159 -10.91 0.62 10.80
C VAL A 159 -10.49 -0.83 10.57
N TYR A 160 -9.93 -1.06 9.39
CA TYR A 160 -9.47 -2.34 8.95
C TYR A 160 -8.12 -2.26 8.26
N VAL A 161 -7.43 -3.38 8.19
CA VAL A 161 -6.22 -3.57 7.38
C VAL A 161 -6.36 -4.85 6.57
N VAL A 162 -6.08 -4.75 5.26
CA VAL A 162 -5.87 -5.91 4.39
C VAL A 162 -4.39 -6.19 4.35
N ILE A 163 -4.03 -7.47 4.47
CA ILE A 163 -2.69 -7.99 4.27
C ILE A 163 -2.75 -8.95 3.08
N ALA A 164 -1.84 -8.81 2.11
CA ALA A 164 -1.83 -9.61 0.90
C ALA A 164 -0.42 -10.05 0.50
N LYS A 165 -0.29 -11.27 -0.03
CA LYS A 165 0.97 -11.79 -0.56
C LYS A 165 0.77 -12.79 -1.69
N PRO A 166 1.73 -12.96 -2.61
CA PRO A 166 1.68 -14.04 -3.59
C PRO A 166 1.66 -15.40 -2.89
N THR A 167 0.95 -16.39 -3.45
CA THR A 167 0.99 -17.79 -2.96
C THR A 167 2.33 -18.47 -3.27
N GLN A 168 3.07 -17.99 -4.27
CA GLN A 168 4.37 -18.55 -4.63
C GLN A 168 5.42 -18.19 -3.56
N LYS A 169 6.08 -19.20 -3.01
CA LYS A 169 7.22 -19.00 -2.13
C LYS A 169 8.44 -18.55 -2.94
N SER A 170 8.98 -17.38 -2.60
CA SER A 170 10.30 -16.93 -3.05
C SER A 170 11.36 -17.62 -2.18
N LYS A 171 12.46 -18.09 -2.77
CA LYS A 171 13.60 -18.64 -1.99
C LYS A 171 14.25 -17.60 -1.07
N GLU A 172 14.01 -16.32 -1.34
CA GLU A 172 14.27 -15.21 -0.43
C GLU A 172 12.94 -14.88 0.25
N ASP A 173 12.68 -15.51 1.40
CA ASP A 173 11.42 -15.48 2.17
C ASP A 173 11.09 -14.10 2.79
N TYR A 174 11.80 -13.04 2.41
CA TYR A 174 11.50 -11.65 2.77
C TYR A 174 10.47 -11.02 1.83
N ASN A 175 9.48 -11.78 1.38
CA ASN A 175 8.35 -11.19 0.67
C ASN A 175 7.61 -10.28 1.65
N ALA A 176 7.83 -8.96 1.53
CA ALA A 176 7.09 -7.97 2.29
C ALA A 176 5.60 -8.15 1.98
N GLU A 177 4.84 -8.61 2.97
CA GLU A 177 3.40 -8.70 2.87
C GLU A 177 2.86 -7.29 2.57
N ALA A 178 2.10 -7.14 1.50
CA ALA A 178 1.50 -5.88 1.14
C ALA A 178 0.39 -5.56 2.13
N THR A 179 0.31 -4.31 2.58
CA THR A 179 -0.69 -3.86 3.55
C THR A 179 -1.45 -2.64 3.03
N GLN A 180 -2.74 -2.60 3.34
CA GLN A 180 -3.61 -1.49 3.00
C GLN A 180 -4.62 -1.25 4.11
N TRP A 181 -4.55 -0.05 4.70
CA TRP A 181 -5.56 0.43 5.63
C TRP A 181 -6.82 0.86 4.91
N PHE A 182 -7.97 0.51 5.46
CA PHE A 182 -9.24 1.02 4.99
C PHE A 182 -10.26 1.27 6.09
N ILE A 183 -11.18 2.20 5.85
CA ILE A 183 -12.19 2.64 6.79
C ILE A 183 -13.56 2.34 6.22
N VAL A 184 -14.41 1.67 7.00
CA VAL A 184 -15.82 1.48 6.67
C VAL A 184 -16.62 2.51 7.47
N SER A 185 -17.21 3.48 6.79
CA SER A 185 -18.00 4.54 7.41
C SER A 185 -19.01 5.12 6.41
N ASP A 186 -20.14 5.58 6.92
CA ASP A 186 -21.11 6.44 6.23
C ASP A 186 -20.93 7.92 6.58
N LEU A 187 -20.04 8.23 7.52
CA LEU A 187 -19.75 9.58 8.00
C LEU A 187 -18.37 10.06 7.57
N GLY A 188 -18.32 11.30 7.08
CA GLY A 188 -17.12 12.09 6.90
C GLY A 188 -16.96 13.07 8.05
N LEU A 189 -15.75 13.15 8.60
CA LEU A 189 -15.40 14.05 9.70
C LEU A 189 -14.31 15.01 9.22
N THR A 190 -14.55 16.31 9.36
CA THR A 190 -13.53 17.35 9.17
C THR A 190 -13.35 18.09 10.48
N ALA A 191 -12.11 18.33 10.90
CA ALA A 191 -11.82 19.03 12.15
C ALA A 191 -10.79 20.14 11.94
N PHE A 192 -10.97 21.25 12.67
CA PHE A 192 -10.06 22.38 12.73
C PHE A 192 -9.73 22.69 14.18
N SER A 193 -8.49 23.06 14.45
CA SER A 193 -8.07 23.60 15.75
C SER A 193 -7.89 25.11 15.61
N GLY A 194 -8.42 25.87 16.55
CA GLY A 194 -8.21 27.31 16.66
C GLY A 194 -7.94 27.72 18.11
N ASP A 195 -7.78 29.03 18.34
CA ASP A 195 -7.50 29.59 19.67
C ASP A 195 -8.63 29.32 20.68
N ASP A 196 -9.86 29.09 20.19
CA ASP A 196 -11.07 28.89 20.98
C ASP A 196 -11.51 27.42 21.09
N GLY A 197 -10.68 26.47 20.63
CA GLY A 197 -10.91 25.03 20.79
C GLY A 197 -10.86 24.22 19.49
N VAL A 198 -11.46 23.03 19.53
CA VAL A 198 -11.54 22.11 18.39
C VAL A 198 -12.93 22.11 17.82
N HIS A 199 -13.01 22.34 16.51
CA HIS A 199 -14.24 22.46 15.73
C HIS A 199 -14.35 21.26 14.80
N ALA A 200 -15.41 20.48 14.92
CA ALA A 200 -15.65 19.28 14.12
C ALA A 200 -16.95 19.41 13.31
N PHE A 201 -16.91 18.98 12.06
CA PHE A 201 -18.05 18.95 11.14
C PHE A 201 -18.28 17.52 10.65
N VAL A 202 -19.48 17.01 10.87
CA VAL A 202 -19.91 15.66 10.49
C VAL A 202 -20.86 15.76 9.32
N ARG A 203 -20.56 15.01 8.25
CA ARG A 203 -21.40 14.94 7.05
C ARG A 203 -21.61 13.49 6.61
N SER A 204 -22.74 13.21 5.96
CA SER A 204 -22.96 11.96 5.24
C SER A 204 -21.98 11.86 4.07
N LEU A 205 -21.28 10.72 3.92
CA LEU A 205 -20.46 10.45 2.73
C LEU A 205 -21.30 10.16 1.49
N ALA A 206 -22.54 9.67 1.67
CA ALA A 206 -23.42 9.32 0.57
C ALA A 206 -24.12 10.55 -0.02
N GLU A 207 -24.49 11.52 0.82
CA GLU A 207 -25.30 12.68 0.41
C GLU A 207 -24.54 14.00 0.51
N ALA A 208 -23.35 13.99 1.13
CA ALA A 208 -22.58 15.19 1.44
C ALA A 208 -23.35 16.22 2.28
N THR A 209 -24.41 15.83 2.98
CA THR A 209 -25.24 16.69 3.85
C THR A 209 -24.78 16.66 5.31
N PRO A 210 -25.00 17.71 6.10
CA PRO A 210 -24.69 17.69 7.54
C PRO A 210 -25.50 16.62 8.30
N THR A 211 -24.88 16.00 9.30
CA THR A 211 -25.54 14.95 10.10
C THR A 211 -25.66 15.38 11.56
N THR A 212 -26.89 15.53 12.05
CA THR A 212 -27.23 15.96 13.42
C THR A 212 -27.21 14.82 14.43
N GLY A 213 -26.93 15.10 15.70
CA GLY A 213 -27.03 14.16 16.81
C GLY A 213 -25.94 13.08 16.83
N ILE A 214 -24.90 13.23 16.02
CA ILE A 214 -23.77 12.30 15.99
C ILE A 214 -22.90 12.56 17.20
N LYS A 215 -22.67 11.52 18.00
CA LYS A 215 -21.76 11.58 19.15
C LYS A 215 -20.31 11.69 18.67
N VAL A 216 -19.69 12.82 18.94
CA VAL A 216 -18.28 13.08 18.64
C VAL A 216 -17.48 13.04 19.94
N LYS A 217 -16.32 12.39 19.93
CA LYS A 217 -15.41 12.31 21.07
C LYS A 217 -14.07 12.94 20.70
N LEU A 218 -13.57 13.83 21.54
CA LEU A 218 -12.20 14.33 21.48
C LEU A 218 -11.31 13.40 22.31
N ILE A 219 -10.32 12.79 21.67
CA ILE A 219 -9.44 11.79 22.29
C ILE A 219 -8.00 12.32 22.27
N ALA A 220 -7.33 12.28 23.43
CA ALA A 220 -5.93 12.64 23.58
C ALA A 220 -4.99 11.54 23.07
N ARG A 221 -3.72 11.87 22.83
CA ARG A 221 -2.69 10.92 22.39
C ARG A 221 -2.47 9.75 23.35
N ASN A 222 -2.71 9.95 24.65
CA ASN A 222 -2.68 8.91 25.67
C ASN A 222 -3.96 8.04 25.73
N ASN A 223 -4.86 8.18 24.75
CA ASN A 223 -6.14 7.47 24.65
C ASN A 223 -7.22 7.90 25.67
N GLU A 224 -7.01 9.02 26.37
CA GLU A 224 -8.01 9.60 27.28
C GLU A 224 -9.08 10.38 26.50
N VAL A 225 -10.35 10.26 26.92
CA VAL A 225 -11.44 11.05 26.34
C VAL A 225 -11.44 12.43 27.01
N LEU A 226 -10.99 13.45 26.29
CA LEU A 226 -10.98 14.85 26.74
C LEU A 226 -12.38 15.46 26.78
N GLY A 227 -13.26 15.00 25.89
CA GLY A 227 -14.63 15.50 25.81
C GLY A 227 -15.52 14.64 24.93
N THR A 228 -16.83 14.74 25.14
CA THR A 228 -17.85 14.14 24.27
C THR A 228 -18.96 15.15 24.05
N THR A 229 -19.32 15.38 22.79
CA THR A 229 -20.43 16.27 22.41
C THR A 229 -21.27 15.61 21.30
N GLN A 230 -22.36 16.25 20.90
CA GLN A 230 -23.17 15.84 19.75
C GLN A 230 -23.14 16.92 18.69
N SER A 231 -23.17 16.51 17.41
CA SER A 231 -23.30 17.46 16.31
C SER A 231 -24.67 18.14 16.32
N ASP A 232 -24.70 19.44 16.03
CA ASP A 232 -25.92 20.24 15.90
C ASP A 232 -26.60 20.04 14.52
N ALA A 233 -27.63 20.85 14.23
CA ALA A 233 -28.37 20.81 12.97
C ALA A 233 -27.51 21.09 11.72
N ASN A 234 -26.34 21.73 11.90
CA ASN A 234 -25.36 22.00 10.85
C ASN A 234 -24.23 20.94 10.83
N GLY A 235 -24.39 19.84 11.57
CA GLY A 235 -23.36 18.81 11.71
C GLY A 235 -22.16 19.26 12.53
N TYR A 236 -22.25 20.39 13.24
CA TYR A 236 -21.14 21.03 13.93
C TYR A 236 -21.06 20.61 15.40
N ALA A 237 -19.83 20.35 15.87
CA ALA A 237 -19.49 19.96 17.22
C ALA A 237 -18.26 20.76 17.69
N LYS A 238 -18.35 21.39 18.87
CA LYS A 238 -17.26 22.14 19.49
C LYS A 238 -16.78 21.49 20.78
N PHE A 239 -15.47 21.54 21.01
CA PHE A 239 -14.79 21.18 22.25
C PHE A 239 -13.96 22.36 22.75
#